data_AF-A0A067PCK9-F1
#
_entry.id   AF-A0A067PCK9-F1
#
_cell.length_a   1.000
_cell.length_b   1.000
_cell.length_c   1.000
_cell.angle_alpha   90.00
_cell.angle_beta   90.00
_cell.angle_gamma   90.00
#
_symmetry.space_group_name_H-M   'P 1'
#
loop_
_entity.id
_entity.type
_entity.pdbx_description
1 polymer ?
#
loop_
_entity_poly.entity_id
_entity_poly.type
_entity_poly.pdbx_seq_one_letter_code
_entity_poly.pdbx_strand_id
1 'polypeptide(L)'
;MGGPNLEVFKFALYLFVPIAALVHFGDPQWYRENVLPYKERLFPPESRLLQTLPKDQSAIREELARIKAERMVRRAAKQAEEEADQR
;
A
#
# COMPACT_ATOMS: atom_id res chain seq x y z
N MET A 1 2.94 35.09 35.42
CA MET A 1 3.75 34.53 34.31
C MET A 1 5.19 34.43 34.81
N GLY A 2 5.85 33.27 34.67
CA GLY A 2 7.07 32.89 35.42
C GLY A 2 8.39 33.56 35.01
N GLY A 3 8.35 34.82 34.57
CA GLY A 3 9.53 35.63 34.23
C GLY A 3 10.24 35.26 32.92
N PRO A 4 11.20 36.08 32.47
CA PRO A 4 11.86 35.95 31.17
C PRO A 4 12.57 34.59 30.95
N ASN A 5 13.13 34.00 32.01
CA ASN A 5 13.81 32.70 31.93
C ASN A 5 12.85 31.57 31.51
N LEU A 6 11.60 31.61 31.98
CA LEU A 6 10.60 30.61 31.63
C LEU A 6 10.15 30.77 30.17
N GLU A 7 10.14 31.99 29.64
CA GLU A 7 9.81 32.26 28.25
C GLU A 7 10.89 31.74 27.30
N VAL A 8 12.17 31.94 27.65
CA VAL A 8 13.31 31.40 26.90
C VAL A 8 13.29 29.87 26.90
N PHE A 9 12.99 29.24 28.03
CA PHE A 9 12.88 27.78 28.10
C PHE A 9 11.78 27.22 27.19
N LYS A 10 10.57 27.80 27.22
CA LYS A 10 9.47 27.37 26.34
C LYS A 10 9.82 27.55 24.87
N PHE A 11 10.43 28.68 24.53
CA PHE A 11 10.87 28.95 23.16
C PHE A 11 11.90 27.92 22.69
N ALA A 12 12.91 27.63 23.52
CA ALA A 12 13.91 26.60 23.22
C ALA A 12 13.26 25.22 23.06
N LEU A 13 12.29 24.86 23.91
CA LEU A 13 11.56 23.59 23.80
C LEU A 13 10.76 23.51 22.49
N TYR A 14 10.05 24.57 22.12
CA TYR A 14 9.27 24.62 20.88
C TYR A 14 10.13 24.54 19.61
N LEU A 15 11.38 25.00 19.67
CA LEU A 15 12.34 24.82 18.58
C LEU A 15 13.00 23.43 18.62
N PHE A 16 13.42 22.99 19.80
CA PHE A 16 14.18 21.75 19.95
C PHE A 16 13.35 20.53 19.55
N VAL A 17 12.10 20.43 20.00
CA VAL A 17 11.26 19.25 19.72
C VAL A 17 11.09 18.99 18.22
N PRO A 18 10.64 19.94 17.38
CA PRO A 18 10.50 19.70 15.95
C PRO A 18 11.85 19.48 15.25
N ILE A 19 12.91 20.18 15.67
CA ILE A 19 14.25 19.98 15.09
C ILE A 19 14.78 18.58 15.40
N ALA A 20 14.68 18.13 16.65
CA ALA A 20 15.09 16.80 17.07
C ALA A 20 14.27 15.72 16.35
N ALA A 21 12.96 15.93 16.20
CA ALA A 21 12.10 15.04 15.43
C ALA A 21 12.54 14.98 13.96
N LEU A 22 12.84 16.10 13.32
CA LEU A 22 13.32 16.15 11.93
C LEU A 22 14.67 15.43 11.77
N VAL A 23 15.60 15.61 12.70
CA VAL A 23 16.91 14.91 12.65
C VAL A 23 16.74 13.41 12.83
N HIS A 24 15.85 12.98 13.73
CA HIS A 24 15.64 11.56 14.00
C HIS A 24 14.85 10.86 12.89
N PHE A 25 13.71 11.42 12.49
CA PHE A 25 12.81 10.83 11.49
C PHE A 25 13.19 11.18 10.04
N GLY A 26 14.02 12.20 9.83
CA GLY A 26 14.51 12.61 8.52
C GLY A 26 15.69 11.77 8.02
N ASP A 27 16.27 10.89 8.85
CA ASP A 27 17.31 9.97 8.41
C ASP A 27 16.75 9.01 7.34
N PRO A 28 17.34 9.01 6.12
CA PRO A 28 16.94 8.10 5.06
C PRO A 28 17.04 6.62 5.47
N GLN A 29 17.96 6.25 6.36
CA GLN A 29 18.08 4.88 6.86
C GLN A 29 16.89 4.54 7.77
N TRP A 30 16.57 5.40 8.73
CA TRP A 30 15.40 5.23 9.60
C TRP A 30 14.11 5.01 8.79
N TYR A 31 13.90 5.81 7.74
CA TYR A 31 12.74 5.66 6.85
C TYR A 31 12.72 4.28 6.15
N ARG A 32 13.85 3.85 5.60
CA ARG A 32 13.95 2.55 4.90
C ARG A 32 13.71 1.36 5.81
N GLU A 33 14.14 1.44 7.06
CA GLU A 33 14.03 0.35 8.02
C GLU A 33 12.65 0.29 8.70
N ASN A 34 12.02 1.44 8.94
CA ASN A 34 10.78 1.49 9.73
C ASN A 34 9.53 1.65 8.87
N VAL A 35 9.61 2.39 7.75
CA VAL A 35 8.43 2.74 6.93
C VAL A 35 8.24 1.77 5.77
N LEU A 36 9.31 1.47 5.01
CA LEU A 36 9.20 0.61 3.83
C LEU A 36 8.73 -0.83 4.13
N PRO A 37 9.20 -1.51 5.20
CA PRO A 37 8.71 -2.87 5.49
C PRO A 37 7.23 -2.88 5.85
N TYR A 38 6.70 -1.76 6.35
CA TYR A 38 5.28 -1.61 6.64
C TYR A 38 4.44 -1.50 5.35
N LYS A 39 4.98 -0.92 4.28
CA LYS A 39 4.35 -0.92 2.94
C LYS A 39 4.08 -2.35 2.47
N GLU A 40 5.04 -3.26 2.67
CA GLU A 40 4.91 -4.67 2.25
C GLU A 40 3.85 -5.44 3.04
N ARG A 41 3.54 -5.01 4.27
CA ARG A 41 2.48 -5.61 5.09
C ARG A 41 1.09 -5.07 4.74
N LEU A 42 1.00 -3.80 4.40
CA LEU A 42 -0.26 -3.12 4.12
C LEU A 42 -0.75 -3.34 2.68
N PHE A 43 0.17 -3.43 1.73
CA PHE A 43 -0.14 -3.53 0.31
C PHE A 43 0.16 -4.93 -0.21
N PRO A 44 -0.64 -5.45 -1.17
CA PRO A 44 -0.27 -6.65 -1.91
C PRO A 44 1.10 -6.47 -2.59
N PRO A 45 1.89 -7.54 -2.75
CA PRO A 45 3.16 -7.46 -3.45
C PRO A 45 2.96 -6.90 -4.87
N GLU A 46 3.91 -6.11 -5.34
CA GLU A 46 3.79 -5.37 -6.61
C GLU A 46 3.59 -6.30 -7.81
N SER A 47 4.01 -7.56 -7.72
CA SER A 47 3.74 -8.61 -8.72
C SER A 47 2.25 -8.94 -8.87
N ARG A 48 1.44 -8.71 -7.83
CA ARG A 48 -0.03 -8.91 -7.87
C ARG A 48 -0.76 -7.66 -8.36
N LEU A 49 -0.10 -6.50 -8.39
CA LEU A 49 -0.71 -5.27 -8.87
C LEU A 49 -0.71 -5.27 -10.40
N LEU A 50 -1.87 -4.99 -11.01
CA LEU A 50 -1.96 -4.75 -12.44
C LEU A 50 -1.34 -3.38 -12.76
N GLN A 51 -0.05 -3.36 -13.08
CA GLN A 51 0.68 -2.10 -13.34
C GLN A 51 0.23 -1.39 -14.63
N THR A 52 -0.30 -2.15 -15.60
CA THR A 52 -0.75 -1.61 -16.89
C THR A 52 -2.24 -1.84 -17.04
N LEU A 53 -3.03 -0.81 -16.77
CA LEU A 53 -4.46 -0.82 -17.06
C LEU A 53 -4.70 -0.37 -18.51
N PRO A 54 -5.61 -1.03 -19.25
CA PRO A 54 -6.00 -0.58 -20.57
C PRO A 54 -6.65 0.81 -20.47
N LYS A 55 -6.13 1.76 -21.25
CA LYS A 55 -6.60 3.15 -21.26
C LYS A 55 -7.61 3.43 -22.37
N ASP A 56 -7.62 2.58 -23.40
CA ASP A 56 -8.48 2.72 -24.57
C ASP A 56 -9.72 1.83 -24.48
N GLN A 57 -10.84 2.29 -25.04
CA GLN A 57 -12.12 1.59 -24.96
C GLN A 57 -12.11 0.22 -25.66
N SER A 58 -11.38 0.09 -26.78
CA SER A 58 -11.20 -1.18 -27.49
C SER A 58 -10.45 -2.19 -26.61
N ALA A 59 -9.32 -1.77 -26.04
CA ALA A 59 -8.51 -2.59 -25.15
C ALA A 59 -9.28 -3.02 -23.89
N ILE A 60 -10.12 -2.14 -23.33
CA ILE A 60 -10.99 -2.49 -22.19
C ILE A 60 -11.98 -3.61 -22.57
N ARG A 61 -12.60 -3.54 -23.75
CA ARG A 61 -13.58 -4.55 -24.19
C ARG A 61 -12.93 -5.91 -24.42
N GLU A 62 -11.74 -5.92 -25.01
CA GLU A 62 -10.96 -7.14 -25.23
C GLU A 62 -10.56 -7.79 -23.91
N GLU A 63 -10.06 -6.98 -22.97
CA GLU A 63 -9.66 -7.45 -21.64
C GLU A 63 -10.87 -7.99 -20.85
N LEU A 64 -12.03 -7.34 -20.94
CA LEU A 64 -13.27 -7.85 -20.34
C LEU A 64 -13.72 -9.18 -20.95
N ALA A 65 -13.59 -9.34 -22.27
CA ALA A 65 -13.92 -10.60 -22.94
C ALA A 65 -13.01 -11.74 -22.46
N ARG A 66 -11.70 -11.48 -22.32
CA ARG A 66 -10.72 -12.41 -21.74
C ARG A 66 -11.12 -12.84 -20.32
N ILE A 67 -11.38 -11.88 -19.43
CA ILE A 67 -11.77 -12.15 -18.04
C ILE A 67 -13.07 -12.97 -17.98
N LYS A 68 -14.04 -12.69 -18.86
CA LYS A 68 -15.30 -13.43 -18.91
C LYS A 68 -15.08 -14.88 -19.35
N ALA A 69 -14.25 -15.11 -20.36
CA ALA A 69 -13.90 -16.46 -20.82
C ALA A 69 -13.21 -17.27 -19.72
N GLU A 70 -12.21 -16.71 -19.04
CA GLU A 70 -11.52 -17.36 -17.92
C GLU A 70 -12.49 -17.74 -16.77
N ARG A 71 -13.44 -16.85 -16.45
CA ARG A 71 -14.46 -17.13 -15.44
C ARG A 71 -15.37 -18.29 -15.83
N MET A 72 -15.77 -18.39 -17.10
CA MET A 72 -16.61 -19.51 -17.56
C MET A 72 -15.87 -20.84 -17.47
N VAL A 73 -14.60 -20.88 -17.88
CA VAL A 73 -13.75 -22.08 -17.77
C VAL A 73 -13.60 -22.51 -16.31
N ARG A 74 -13.28 -21.58 -15.40
CA ARG A 74 -13.15 -21.89 -13.96
C ARG A 74 -14.46 -22.41 -13.34
N ARG A 75 -15.61 -21.88 -13.77
CA ARG A 75 -16.92 -22.36 -13.30
C ARG A 75 -17.21 -23.77 -13.80
N ALA A 76 -16.97 -24.03 -15.08
CA ALA A 76 -17.15 -25.36 -15.66
C ALA A 76 -16.24 -26.40 -15.00
N ALA A 77 -14.97 -26.06 -14.73
CA ALA A 77 -14.05 -26.96 -14.02
C ALA A 77 -14.54 -27.30 -12.61
N LYS A 78 -15.01 -26.30 -11.83
CA LYS A 78 -15.57 -26.54 -10.49
C LYS A 78 -16.82 -27.42 -10.53
N GLN A 79 -17.72 -27.18 -11.49
CA GLN A 79 -18.94 -27.99 -11.65
C GLN A 79 -18.59 -29.45 -12.01
N ALA A 80 -17.58 -29.66 -12.86
CA ALA A 80 -17.12 -31.01 -13.20
C ALA A 80 -16.48 -31.74 -12.01
N GLU A 81 -15.71 -31.04 -11.16
CA GLU A 81 -15.17 -31.59 -9.91
C GLU A 81 -16.30 -31.96 -8.93
N GLU A 82 -17.29 -31.09 -8.75
CA GLU A 82 -18.46 -31.34 -7.89
C GLU A 82 -19.33 -32.49 -8.39
N GLU A 83 -19.46 -32.67 -9.71
CA GLU A 83 -20.18 -33.81 -10.31
C GLU A 83 -19.39 -35.13 -10.22
N ALA A 84 -18.06 -35.07 -10.18
CA ALA A 84 -17.19 -36.24 -10.01
C ALA A 84 -17.15 -36.74 -8.56
N ASP A 85 -17.16 -35.84 -7.58
CA ASP A 85 -17.19 -36.18 -6.15
C ASP A 85 -18.57 -36.70 -5.69
N GLN A 86 -19.63 -36.48 -6.47
CA GLN A 86 -21.00 -36.95 -6.17
C GLN A 86 -21.33 -38.33 -6.78
N ARG A 87 -20.43 -38.93 -7.56
CA ARG A 87 -20.60 -40.28 -8.17
C ARG A 87 -19.76 -41.32 -7.45
#